data_AF-A0A833WDD7-F1
#
_entry.id   AF-A0A833WDD7-F1
#
_cell.length_a   1.000
_cell.length_b   1.000
_cell.length_c   1.000
_cell.angle_alpha   90.00
_cell.angle_beta   90.00
_cell.angle_gamma   90.00
#
_symmetry.space_group_name_H-M   'P 1'
#
loop_
_entity.id
_entity.type
_entity.pdbx_description
1 polymer ?
#
loop_
_entity_poly.entity_id
_entity_poly.type
_entity_poly.pdbx_seq_one_letter_code
_entity_poly.pdbx_strand_id
1 'polypeptide(L)'
;MTRAKKTRLIFNALGDIAGAFDFSSVLLEIEDTIGRGLPAQEAQKIMRKAIHYGLPATACMCLFFGCLGYAALGEETTEYIFLYGFYEHHWLLNIAISAMVLHYAGAYQIFVQPIFAMFEKAAVKRFSPDNEFIKRKIKIWTYEFKLFQLVLRTFFVIVTTLLSMFLAIYLDILVLIEILAFWPIVFYFPVKIYIMEKKIPMWSARGFL
;
A
#
# COMPACT_ATOMS: atom_id res chain seq x y z
N MET A 1 -24.22 -23.79 -7.10
CA MET A 1 -23.71 -22.40 -7.18
C MET A 1 -24.22 -21.74 -8.47
N THR A 2 -24.80 -20.54 -8.41
CA THR A 2 -25.34 -19.83 -9.59
C THR A 2 -24.23 -19.25 -10.48
N ARG A 3 -24.49 -19.14 -11.80
CA ARG A 3 -23.52 -18.58 -12.77
C ARG A 3 -23.04 -17.17 -12.37
N ALA A 4 -23.96 -16.31 -11.95
CA ALA A 4 -23.63 -14.96 -11.46
C ALA A 4 -22.66 -14.98 -10.26
N LYS A 5 -22.89 -15.88 -9.29
CA LYS A 5 -21.99 -16.04 -8.14
C LYS A 5 -20.59 -16.49 -8.58
N LYS A 6 -20.50 -17.39 -9.57
CA LYS A 6 -19.22 -17.84 -10.13
C LYS A 6 -18.46 -16.70 -10.82
N THR A 7 -19.15 -15.94 -11.66
CA THR A 7 -18.57 -14.77 -12.32
C THR A 7 -18.04 -13.75 -11.31
N ARG A 8 -18.81 -13.46 -10.26
CA ARG A 8 -18.37 -12.55 -9.19
C ARG A 8 -17.10 -13.03 -8.50
N LEU A 9 -17.02 -14.31 -8.12
CA LEU A 9 -15.82 -14.85 -7.47
C LEU A 9 -14.58 -14.81 -8.36
N ILE A 10 -14.73 -15.01 -9.68
CA ILE A 10 -13.62 -14.86 -10.63
C ILE A 10 -13.12 -13.41 -10.63
N PHE A 11 -14.02 -12.42 -10.65
CA PHE A 11 -13.62 -11.02 -10.60
C PHE A 11 -12.97 -10.63 -9.26
N ASN A 12 -13.48 -11.14 -8.13
CA ASN A 12 -12.84 -10.93 -6.83
C ASN A 12 -11.41 -11.49 -6.85
N ALA A 13 -11.22 -12.74 -7.29
CA ALA A 13 -9.90 -13.36 -7.36
C ALA A 13 -8.93 -12.59 -8.29
N LEU A 14 -9.42 -12.06 -9.41
CA LEU A 14 -8.61 -11.18 -10.28
C LEU A 14 -8.22 -9.87 -9.57
N GLY A 15 -9.12 -9.30 -8.78
CA GLY A 15 -8.86 -8.14 -7.94
C GLY A 15 -7.80 -8.42 -6.88
N ASP A 16 -7.92 -9.55 -6.17
CA ASP A 16 -6.96 -9.97 -5.15
C ASP A 16 -5.57 -10.19 -5.74
N ILE A 17 -5.48 -10.81 -6.92
CA ILE A 17 -4.22 -10.96 -7.65
C ILE A 17 -3.65 -9.58 -8.02
N ALA A 18 -4.46 -8.68 -8.57
CA ALA A 18 -4.01 -7.34 -8.93
C ALA A 18 -3.48 -6.56 -7.71
N GLY A 19 -4.16 -6.65 -6.57
CA GLY A 19 -3.73 -6.04 -5.32
C GLY A 19 -2.44 -6.65 -4.76
N ALA A 20 -2.27 -7.98 -4.84
CA ALA A 20 -1.07 -8.65 -4.35
C ALA A 20 0.22 -8.25 -5.11
N PHE A 21 0.09 -7.76 -6.34
CA PHE A 21 1.20 -7.27 -7.16
C PHE A 21 1.27 -5.73 -7.22
N ASP A 22 0.48 -5.01 -6.42
CA ASP A 22 0.61 -3.56 -6.34
C ASP A 22 1.85 -3.16 -5.51
N PHE A 23 2.83 -2.57 -6.19
CA PHE A 23 3.95 -1.88 -5.55
C PHE A 23 4.02 -0.41 -5.97
N SER A 24 3.05 0.09 -6.73
CA SER A 24 3.08 1.41 -7.37
C SER A 24 3.12 2.57 -6.38
N SER A 25 2.47 2.41 -5.23
CA SER A 25 2.39 3.40 -4.16
C SER A 25 3.74 3.67 -3.49
N VAL A 26 4.60 2.65 -3.37
CA VAL A 26 5.95 2.76 -2.80
C VAL A 26 7.02 2.92 -3.90
N LEU A 27 6.69 2.54 -5.14
CA LEU A 27 7.60 2.59 -6.30
C LEU A 27 8.27 3.95 -6.43
N LEU A 28 7.50 5.03 -6.38
CA LEU A 28 8.00 6.39 -6.54
C LEU A 28 8.97 6.80 -5.42
N GLU A 29 8.76 6.32 -4.20
CA GLU A 29 9.63 6.62 -3.06
C GLU A 29 10.96 5.85 -3.15
N ILE A 30 10.90 4.60 -3.61
CA ILE A 30 12.10 3.80 -3.91
C ILE A 30 12.89 4.45 -5.04
N GLU A 31 12.23 4.86 -6.12
CA GLU A 31 12.86 5.50 -7.26
C GLU A 31 13.48 6.86 -6.88
N ASP A 32 12.81 7.68 -6.08
CA ASP A 32 13.37 8.93 -5.57
C ASP A 32 14.58 8.67 -4.66
N THR A 33 14.53 7.64 -3.82
CA THR A 33 15.65 7.27 -2.93
C THR A 33 16.88 6.82 -3.72
N ILE A 34 16.70 5.95 -4.73
CA ILE A 34 17.79 5.48 -5.59
C ILE A 34 18.29 6.63 -6.50
N GLY A 35 17.38 7.45 -7.02
CA GLY A 35 17.66 8.54 -7.95
C GLY A 35 18.49 9.68 -7.36
N ARG A 36 18.39 9.94 -6.04
CA ARG A 36 19.19 10.99 -5.37
C ARG A 36 20.69 10.71 -5.37
N GLY A 37 21.13 9.47 -5.61
CA GLY A 37 22.54 9.08 -5.59
C GLY A 37 23.16 8.74 -6.94
N LEU A 38 22.37 8.60 -8.01
CA LEU A 38 22.80 8.06 -9.30
C LEU A 38 22.19 8.80 -10.50
N PRO A 39 22.83 8.79 -11.69
CA PRO A 39 22.20 9.22 -12.92
C PRO A 39 20.90 8.46 -13.20
N ALA A 40 19.91 9.12 -13.80
CA ALA A 40 18.58 8.55 -14.04
C ALA A 40 18.61 7.19 -14.78
N GLN A 41 19.52 7.02 -15.73
CA GLN A 41 19.67 5.76 -16.48
C GLN A 41 20.15 4.59 -15.60
N GLU A 42 21.03 4.85 -14.63
CA GLU A 42 21.55 3.83 -13.73
C GLU A 42 20.52 3.45 -12.68
N ALA A 43 19.81 4.43 -12.11
CA ALA A 43 18.68 4.21 -11.22
C ALA A 43 17.59 3.34 -11.89
N GLN A 44 17.25 3.65 -13.15
CA GLN A 44 16.32 2.83 -13.94
C GLN A 44 16.80 1.39 -14.16
N LYS A 45 18.11 1.19 -14.41
CA LYS A 45 18.68 -0.15 -14.58
C LYS A 45 18.58 -0.97 -13.30
N ILE A 46 18.86 -0.37 -12.15
CA ILE A 46 18.70 -1.00 -10.84
C ILE A 46 17.23 -1.37 -10.63
N MET A 47 16.30 -0.45 -10.90
CA MET A 47 14.88 -0.67 -10.68
C MET A 47 14.32 -1.78 -11.58
N ARG A 48 14.69 -1.79 -12.86
CA ARG A 48 14.33 -2.88 -13.78
C ARG A 48 14.84 -4.23 -13.31
N LYS A 49 16.08 -4.29 -12.79
CA LYS A 49 16.65 -5.52 -12.25
C LYS A 49 15.86 -5.98 -11.01
N ALA A 50 15.56 -5.06 -10.09
CA ALA A 50 14.76 -5.36 -8.91
C ALA A 50 13.38 -5.92 -9.27
N ILE A 51 12.67 -5.29 -10.22
CA ILE A 51 11.36 -5.76 -10.69
C ILE A 51 11.48 -7.12 -11.38
N HIS A 52 12.51 -7.31 -12.22
CA HIS A 52 12.71 -8.55 -12.97
C HIS A 52 12.92 -9.78 -12.08
N TYR A 53 13.57 -9.62 -10.93
CA TYR A 53 13.74 -10.72 -9.96
C TYR A 53 12.63 -10.77 -8.91
N GLY A 54 12.16 -9.61 -8.44
CA GLY A 54 11.17 -9.50 -7.38
C GLY A 54 9.80 -10.03 -7.81
N LEU A 55 9.33 -9.65 -9.01
CA LEU A 55 7.99 -10.01 -9.46
C LEU A 55 7.81 -11.53 -9.63
N PRO A 56 8.70 -12.28 -10.30
CA PRO A 56 8.60 -13.72 -10.38
C PRO A 56 8.75 -14.40 -9.00
N ALA A 57 9.63 -13.88 -8.13
CA ALA A 57 9.80 -14.44 -6.79
C ALA A 57 8.51 -14.34 -5.98
N THR A 58 7.87 -13.16 -5.98
CA THR A 58 6.57 -12.96 -5.33
C THR A 58 5.50 -13.86 -5.93
N ALA A 59 5.44 -13.97 -7.27
CA ALA A 59 4.45 -14.84 -7.92
C ALA A 59 4.63 -16.31 -7.54
N CYS A 60 5.87 -16.81 -7.52
CA CYS A 60 6.17 -18.17 -7.07
C CYS A 60 5.76 -18.39 -5.61
N MET A 61 6.02 -17.43 -4.72
CA MET A 61 5.61 -17.52 -3.32
C MET A 61 4.09 -17.53 -3.17
N CYS A 62 3.38 -16.62 -3.83
CA CYS A 62 1.91 -16.55 -3.81
C CYS A 62 1.28 -17.85 -4.34
N LEU A 63 1.79 -18.39 -5.44
CA LEU A 63 1.33 -19.67 -5.98
C LEU A 63 1.62 -20.84 -5.03
N PHE A 64 2.82 -20.88 -4.44
CA PHE A 64 3.19 -21.93 -3.50
C PHE A 64 2.28 -21.95 -2.27
N PHE A 65 2.10 -20.80 -1.60
CA PHE A 65 1.24 -20.71 -0.43
C PHE A 65 -0.25 -20.84 -0.77
N GLY A 66 -0.69 -20.33 -1.92
CA GLY A 66 -2.06 -20.50 -2.41
C GLY A 66 -2.40 -21.97 -2.68
N CYS A 67 -1.49 -22.72 -3.33
CA CYS A 67 -1.65 -24.15 -3.56
C CYS A 67 -1.65 -24.94 -2.25
N LEU A 68 -0.77 -24.62 -1.30
CA LEU A 68 -0.75 -25.27 0.01
C LEU A 68 -2.01 -25.00 0.82
N GLY A 69 -2.50 -23.75 0.81
CA GLY A 69 -3.74 -23.37 1.49
C GLY A 69 -4.94 -24.13 0.91
N TYR A 70 -5.05 -24.17 -0.42
CA TYR A 70 -6.11 -24.94 -1.09
C TYR A 70 -5.98 -26.45 -0.85
N ALA A 71 -4.76 -27.00 -0.81
CA ALA A 71 -4.56 -28.42 -0.52
C ALA A 71 -4.96 -28.79 0.92
N ALA A 72 -4.82 -27.85 1.88
CA ALA A 72 -5.14 -28.07 3.28
C ALA A 72 -6.64 -27.87 3.60
N LEU A 73 -7.28 -26.86 3.00
CA LEU A 73 -8.65 -26.42 3.34
C LEU A 73 -9.68 -26.74 2.25
N GLY A 74 -9.24 -27.06 1.03
CA GLY A 74 -10.13 -27.34 -0.10
C GLY A 74 -11.09 -26.20 -0.42
N GLU A 75 -12.34 -26.55 -0.70
CA GLU A 75 -13.41 -25.59 -1.01
C GLU A 75 -13.86 -24.74 0.20
N GLU A 76 -13.44 -25.09 1.42
CA GLU A 76 -13.74 -24.32 2.64
C GLU A 76 -12.75 -23.17 2.88
N THR A 77 -11.81 -22.93 1.96
CA THR A 77 -10.85 -21.83 2.06
C THR A 77 -11.57 -20.49 2.10
N THR A 78 -11.48 -19.79 3.24
CA THR A 78 -12.01 -18.43 3.43
C THR A 78 -10.95 -17.37 3.06
N GLU A 79 -11.38 -16.19 2.58
CA GLU A 79 -10.49 -15.05 2.30
C GLU A 79 -9.62 -14.66 3.51
N TYR A 80 -10.16 -14.76 4.74
CA TYR A 80 -9.43 -14.50 5.98
C TYR A 80 -9.07 -15.79 6.72
N ILE A 81 -8.14 -16.57 6.14
CA ILE A 81 -7.70 -17.89 6.65
C ILE A 81 -7.30 -17.85 8.14
N PHE A 82 -6.59 -16.81 8.58
CA PHE A 82 -6.16 -16.71 9.99
C PHE A 82 -7.30 -16.35 10.95
N LEU A 83 -8.38 -15.74 10.47
CA LEU A 83 -9.50 -15.34 11.33
C LEU A 83 -10.57 -16.43 11.42
N TYR A 84 -10.78 -17.19 10.35
CA TYR A 84 -11.90 -18.13 10.24
C TYR A 84 -11.51 -19.55 9.83
N GLY A 85 -10.25 -19.81 9.46
CA GLY A 85 -9.81 -21.09 8.87
C GLY A 85 -9.21 -22.11 9.83
N PHE A 86 -8.79 -21.72 11.04
CA PHE A 86 -8.14 -22.64 12.00
C PHE A 86 -8.64 -22.45 13.42
N TYR A 87 -9.28 -23.49 13.99
CA TYR A 87 -9.84 -23.46 15.34
C TYR A 87 -9.06 -24.28 16.38
N GLU A 88 -8.22 -25.25 15.97
CA GLU A 88 -7.65 -26.25 16.89
C GLU A 88 -6.24 -25.92 17.44
N HIS A 89 -5.42 -25.12 16.76
CA HIS A 89 -4.01 -24.87 17.15
C HIS A 89 -3.74 -23.41 17.51
N HIS A 90 -4.14 -23.02 18.72
CA HIS A 90 -4.06 -21.62 19.18
C HIS A 90 -2.63 -21.04 19.25
N TRP A 91 -1.60 -21.85 19.51
CA TRP A 91 -0.22 -21.34 19.61
C TRP A 91 0.35 -20.90 18.25
N LEU A 92 0.14 -21.71 17.21
CA LEU A 92 0.60 -21.43 15.86
C LEU A 92 -0.15 -20.24 15.28
N LEU A 93 -1.47 -20.19 15.54
CA LEU A 93 -2.31 -19.06 15.17
C LEU A 93 -1.83 -17.76 15.83
N ASN A 94 -1.51 -17.78 17.13
CA ASN A 94 -1.01 -16.60 17.84
C ASN A 94 0.33 -16.11 17.28
N ILE A 95 1.24 -17.01 16.89
CA ILE A 95 2.51 -16.64 16.24
C ILE A 95 2.23 -15.98 14.89
N ALA A 96 1.33 -16.56 14.08
CA ALA A 96 0.97 -16.01 12.78
C ALA A 96 0.34 -14.61 12.90
N ILE A 97 -0.61 -14.43 13.82
CA ILE A 97 -1.24 -13.14 14.11
C ILE A 97 -0.19 -12.13 14.61
N SER A 98 0.73 -12.54 15.49
CA SER A 98 1.79 -11.67 15.99
C SER A 98 2.73 -11.21 14.87
N ALA A 99 3.13 -12.12 13.98
CA ALA A 99 3.94 -11.81 12.81
C ALA A 99 3.20 -10.85 11.85
N MET A 100 1.90 -11.07 11.65
CA MET A 100 1.04 -10.19 10.85
C MET A 100 0.98 -8.77 11.45
N VAL A 101 0.76 -8.64 12.77
CA VAL A 101 0.76 -7.35 13.46
C VAL A 101 2.11 -6.64 13.32
N LEU A 102 3.22 -7.36 13.49
CA LEU A 102 4.57 -6.79 13.33
C LEU A 102 4.81 -6.31 11.90
N HIS A 103 4.39 -7.09 10.90
CA HIS A 103 4.49 -6.71 9.49
C HIS A 103 3.68 -5.44 9.19
N TYR A 104 2.41 -5.38 9.62
CA TYR A 104 1.56 -4.20 9.41
C TYR A 104 2.07 -2.96 10.15
N ALA A 105 2.67 -3.12 11.34
CA ALA A 105 3.30 -2.01 12.04
C ALA A 105 4.46 -1.40 11.23
N GLY A 106 5.28 -2.26 10.61
CA GLY A 106 6.34 -1.83 9.68
C GLY A 106 5.78 -1.13 8.44
N ALA A 107 4.75 -1.71 7.81
CA ALA A 107 4.09 -1.13 6.66
C ALA A 107 3.48 0.25 6.99
N TYR A 108 2.76 0.37 8.11
CA TYR A 108 2.19 1.64 8.58
C TYR A 108 3.28 2.72 8.70
N GLN A 109 4.44 2.36 9.26
CA GLN A 109 5.54 3.31 9.44
C GLN A 109 6.10 3.83 8.12
N ILE A 110 6.09 3.04 7.05
CA ILE A 110 6.52 3.45 5.70
C ILE A 110 5.44 4.34 5.06
N PHE A 111 4.20 3.85 4.98
CA PHE A 111 3.12 4.53 4.27
C PHE A 111 2.70 5.87 4.89
N VAL A 112 2.91 6.05 6.20
CA VAL A 112 2.51 7.29 6.87
C VAL A 112 3.52 8.44 6.71
N GLN A 113 4.80 8.18 6.39
CA GLN A 113 5.80 9.26 6.30
C GLN A 113 5.50 10.26 5.18
N PRO A 114 5.16 9.84 3.95
CA PRO A 114 4.84 10.78 2.88
C PRO A 114 3.64 11.66 3.25
N ILE A 115 2.64 11.09 3.92
CA ILE A 115 1.45 11.81 4.39
C ILE A 115 1.83 12.87 5.41
N PHE A 116 2.64 12.52 6.42
CA PHE A 116 3.13 13.49 7.39
C PHE A 116 3.96 14.60 6.72
N ALA A 117 4.85 14.25 5.79
CA ALA A 117 5.63 15.23 5.05
C ALA A 117 4.74 16.19 4.25
N MET A 118 3.65 15.71 3.66
CA MET A 118 2.67 16.54 2.95
C MET A 118 1.97 17.52 3.89
N PHE A 119 1.44 17.06 5.02
CA PHE A 119 0.77 17.93 5.99
C PHE A 119 1.73 18.96 6.60
N GLU A 120 2.95 18.55 6.94
CA GLU A 120 3.98 19.45 7.47
C GLU A 120 4.34 20.54 6.45
N LYS A 121 4.56 20.18 5.18
CA LYS A 121 4.82 21.16 4.10
C LYS A 121 3.64 22.10 3.89
N ALA A 122 2.41 21.58 3.91
CA ALA A 122 1.20 22.38 3.75
C ALA A 122 1.01 23.38 4.91
N ALA A 123 1.26 22.94 6.15
CA ALA A 123 1.18 23.78 7.33
C ALA A 123 2.22 24.91 7.30
N VAL A 124 3.48 24.61 6.95
CA VAL A 124 4.54 25.63 6.82
C VAL A 124 4.21 26.64 5.73
N LYS A 125 3.68 26.19 4.58
CA LYS A 125 3.26 27.07 3.49
C LYS A 125 2.10 27.98 3.89
N ARG A 126 1.17 27.49 4.72
CA ARG A 126 -0.06 28.20 5.08
C ARG A 126 0.11 29.17 6.24
N PHE A 127 0.87 28.82 7.27
CA PHE A 127 0.89 29.53 8.55
C PHE A 127 2.14 30.40 8.77
N SER A 128 2.90 30.67 7.69
CA SER A 128 4.19 31.37 7.70
C SER A 128 5.29 30.66 8.52
N PRO A 129 6.57 30.76 8.10
CA PRO A 129 7.67 30.09 8.78
C PRO A 129 7.94 30.57 10.22
N ASP A 130 7.32 31.67 10.67
CA ASP A 130 7.58 32.30 11.98
C ASP A 130 6.55 31.99 13.07
N ASN A 131 5.61 31.07 12.80
CA ASN A 131 4.65 30.68 13.83
C ASN A 131 5.34 29.89 14.96
N GLU A 132 5.27 30.41 16.19
CA GLU A 132 5.93 29.81 17.35
C GLU A 132 5.54 28.35 17.56
N PHE A 133 4.28 27.99 17.29
CA PHE A 133 3.79 26.62 17.46
C PHE A 133 4.50 25.61 16.53
N ILE A 134 4.91 26.03 15.32
CA ILE A 134 5.59 25.16 14.34
C ILE A 134 7.06 24.97 14.71
N LYS A 135 7.72 26.00 15.25
CA LYS A 135 9.13 25.97 15.66
C LYS A 135 9.34 25.48 17.10
N ARG A 136 8.30 25.48 17.94
CA ARG A 136 8.41 25.13 19.36
C ARG A 136 8.94 23.71 19.52
N LYS A 137 10.17 23.63 20.01
CA LYS A 137 10.83 22.37 20.35
C LYS A 137 10.53 22.02 21.80
N ILE A 138 10.23 20.75 22.03
CA ILE A 138 10.12 20.16 23.36
C ILE A 138 11.21 19.10 23.45
N LYS A 139 12.00 19.18 24.51
CA LYS A 139 13.02 18.19 24.82
C LYS A 139 12.41 17.17 25.78
N ILE A 140 12.27 15.94 25.32
CA ILE A 140 11.85 14.81 26.15
C ILE A 140 13.06 13.90 26.25
N TRP A 141 13.64 13.81 27.45
CA TRP A 141 14.90 13.11 27.70
C TRP A 141 16.05 13.64 26.80
N THR A 142 16.63 12.77 25.97
CA THR A 142 17.75 13.09 25.07
C THR A 142 17.28 13.60 23.70
N TYR A 143 15.99 13.47 23.38
CA TYR A 143 15.46 13.75 22.04
C TYR A 143 14.72 15.10 21.99
N GLU A 144 14.99 15.87 20.94
CA GLU A 144 14.25 17.10 20.62
C GLU A 144 13.13 16.80 19.63
N PHE A 145 11.88 17.10 20.00
CA PHE A 145 10.72 16.97 19.14
C PHE A 145 10.12 18.33 18.83
N LYS A 146 9.57 18.51 17.63
CA LYS A 146 8.74 19.68 17.32
C LYS A 146 7.34 19.42 17.85
N LEU A 147 6.81 20.31 18.69
CA LEU A 147 5.47 20.17 19.30
C LEU A 147 4.39 19.96 18.22
N PHE A 148 4.47 20.72 17.13
CA PHE A 148 3.57 20.57 15.98
C PHE A 148 3.57 19.15 15.40
N GLN A 149 4.74 18.55 15.19
CA GLN A 149 4.85 17.20 14.63
C GLN A 149 4.25 16.16 15.58
N LEU A 150 4.46 16.33 16.89
CA LEU A 150 3.89 15.43 17.90
C LEU A 150 2.35 15.51 17.88
N VAL A 151 1.80 16.72 17.94
CA VAL A 151 0.34 16.93 17.92
C VAL A 151 -0.27 16.40 16.63
N LEU A 152 0.33 16.69 15.48
CA LEU A 152 -0.12 16.21 14.17
C LEU A 152 -0.14 14.67 14.12
N ARG A 153 0.95 14.01 14.56
CA ARG A 153 1.06 12.54 14.56
C ARG A 153 0.03 11.90 15.48
N THR A 154 -0.13 12.41 16.71
CA THR A 154 -1.11 11.90 17.67
C THR A 154 -2.54 12.10 17.15
N PHE A 155 -2.86 13.28 16.63
CA PHE A 155 -4.18 13.55 16.04
C PHE A 155 -4.47 12.62 14.87
N PHE A 156 -3.51 12.43 13.97
CA PHE A 156 -3.65 11.52 12.83
C PHE A 156 -3.94 10.09 13.28
N VAL A 157 -3.18 9.56 14.25
CA VAL A 157 -3.38 8.21 14.79
C VAL A 157 -4.75 8.05 15.44
N ILE A 158 -5.22 9.05 16.20
CA ILE A 158 -6.55 9.01 16.83
C ILE A 158 -7.64 8.96 15.75
N VAL A 159 -7.56 9.83 14.75
CA VAL A 159 -8.55 9.90 13.66
C VAL A 159 -8.57 8.59 12.86
N THR A 160 -7.41 8.08 12.47
CA THR A 160 -7.34 6.82 11.71
C THR A 160 -7.84 5.64 12.53
N THR A 161 -7.57 5.60 13.84
CA THR A 161 -8.07 4.54 14.73
C THR A 161 -9.60 4.57 14.81
N LEU A 162 -10.20 5.74 15.00
CA LEU A 162 -11.65 5.90 15.03
C LEU A 162 -12.29 5.53 13.69
N LEU A 163 -11.66 5.94 12.59
CA LEU A 163 -12.12 5.60 11.24
C LEU A 163 -12.02 4.10 10.97
N SER A 164 -10.93 3.44 11.40
CA SER A 164 -10.77 1.99 11.29
C SER A 164 -11.84 1.24 12.08
N MET A 165 -12.17 1.69 13.29
CA MET A 165 -13.27 1.09 14.08
C MET A 165 -14.62 1.19 13.35
N PHE A 166 -14.87 2.32 12.67
CA PHE A 166 -16.09 2.51 11.87
C PHE A 166 -16.10 1.69 10.58
N LEU A 167 -14.99 1.67 9.84
CA LEU A 167 -14.86 0.96 8.57
C LEU A 167 -14.74 -0.55 8.72
N ALA A 168 -14.31 -1.06 9.88
CA ALA A 168 -14.28 -2.50 10.17
C ALA A 168 -15.66 -3.18 10.03
N ILE A 169 -16.75 -2.41 10.13
CA ILE A 169 -18.12 -2.89 9.93
C ILE A 169 -18.46 -3.03 8.43
N TYR A 170 -17.74 -2.34 7.56
CA TYR A 170 -18.01 -2.21 6.13
C TYR A 170 -16.79 -2.57 5.27
N LEU A 171 -16.27 -3.79 5.43
CA LEU A 171 -15.09 -4.27 4.70
C LEU A 171 -15.25 -4.18 3.17
N ASP A 172 -16.45 -4.44 2.63
CA ASP A 172 -16.73 -4.31 1.20
C ASP A 172 -16.58 -2.86 0.68
N ILE A 173 -16.91 -1.87 1.51
CA ILE A 173 -16.75 -0.45 1.15
C ILE A 173 -15.26 -0.07 1.14
N LEU A 174 -14.48 -0.65 2.05
CA LEU A 174 -13.03 -0.41 2.11
C LEU A 174 -12.35 -0.89 0.82
N VAL A 175 -12.70 -2.09 0.35
CA VAL A 175 -12.20 -2.64 -0.93
C VAL A 175 -12.56 -1.72 -2.10
N LEU A 176 -13.78 -1.16 -2.11
CA LEU A 176 -14.18 -0.21 -3.16
C LEU A 176 -13.35 1.09 -3.13
N ILE A 177 -13.12 1.66 -1.93
CA ILE A 177 -12.32 2.88 -1.76
C ILE A 177 -10.88 2.62 -2.22
N GLU A 178 -10.32 1.46 -1.86
CA GLU A 178 -8.97 1.06 -2.27
C GLU A 178 -8.84 1.00 -3.79
N ILE A 179 -9.76 0.33 -4.48
CA ILE A 179 -9.76 0.25 -5.95
C ILE A 179 -9.87 1.64 -6.58
N LEU A 180 -10.73 2.51 -6.06
CA LEU A 180 -10.87 3.88 -6.57
C LEU A 180 -9.62 4.73 -6.35
N ALA A 181 -8.92 4.54 -5.23
CA ALA A 181 -7.66 5.23 -4.94
C ALA A 181 -6.49 4.69 -5.79
N PHE A 182 -6.49 3.37 -6.02
CA PHE A 182 -5.47 2.63 -6.76
C PHE A 182 -5.56 2.86 -8.28
N TRP A 183 -6.76 2.88 -8.84
CA TRP A 183 -7.00 2.92 -10.28
C TRP A 183 -6.26 4.07 -10.99
N PRO A 184 -6.27 5.32 -10.48
CA PRO A 184 -5.54 6.41 -11.10
C PRO A 184 -4.03 6.19 -11.13
N ILE A 185 -3.47 5.60 -10.07
CA ILE A 185 -2.03 5.43 -9.88
C ILE A 185 -1.48 4.33 -10.77
N VAL A 186 -2.21 3.21 -10.91
CA VAL A 186 -1.72 2.05 -11.65
C VAL A 186 -2.08 2.06 -13.12
N PHE A 187 -3.26 2.53 -13.48
CA PHE A 187 -3.70 2.49 -14.88
C PHE A 187 -3.64 3.85 -15.54
N TYR A 188 -4.31 4.86 -14.95
CA TYR A 188 -4.50 6.14 -15.63
C TYR A 188 -3.21 6.95 -15.77
N PHE A 189 -2.47 7.16 -14.69
CA PHE A 189 -1.26 7.99 -14.72
C PHE A 189 -0.15 7.39 -15.57
N PRO A 190 0.20 6.09 -15.48
CA PRO A 190 1.25 5.51 -16.30
C PRO A 190 0.93 5.59 -17.79
N VAL A 191 -0.31 5.26 -18.18
CA VAL A 191 -0.76 5.37 -19.58
C VAL A 191 -0.71 6.81 -20.07
N LYS A 192 -1.17 7.77 -19.25
CA LYS A 192 -1.15 9.19 -19.61
C LYS A 192 0.28 9.73 -19.75
N ILE A 193 1.18 9.38 -18.82
CA ILE A 193 2.59 9.76 -18.86
C ILE A 193 3.24 9.19 -20.13
N TYR A 194 2.98 7.91 -20.44
CA TYR A 194 3.50 7.26 -21.64
C TYR A 194 3.05 7.95 -22.94
N ILE A 195 1.76 8.27 -23.07
CA ILE A 195 1.20 8.98 -24.23
C ILE A 195 1.84 10.37 -24.38
N MET A 196 2.02 11.10 -23.28
CA MET A 196 2.64 12.43 -23.26
C MET A 196 4.11 12.38 -23.66
N GLU A 197 4.86 11.40 -23.16
CA GLU A 197 6.29 11.21 -23.48
C GLU A 197 6.49 10.82 -24.94
N LYS A 198 5.69 9.88 -25.44
CA LYS A 198 5.77 9.38 -26.83
C LYS A 198 5.06 10.26 -27.85
N LYS A 199 4.39 11.34 -27.42
CA LYS A 199 3.59 12.24 -28.25
C LYS A 199 2.62 11.48 -29.17
N ILE A 200 1.99 10.42 -28.65
CA ILE A 200 1.06 9.60 -29.43
C ILE A 200 -0.22 10.43 -29.65
N PRO A 201 -0.69 10.62 -30.88
CA PRO A 201 -1.94 11.32 -31.13
C PRO A 201 -3.11 10.53 -30.52
N MET A 202 -3.98 11.23 -29.77
CA MET A 202 -5.19 10.61 -29.21
C MET A 202 -6.00 9.97 -30.34
N TRP A 203 -6.44 8.72 -30.14
CA TRP A 203 -7.20 7.91 -31.11
C TRP A 203 -6.41 7.25 -32.26
N SER A 204 -5.09 7.13 -32.16
CA SER A 204 -4.31 6.23 -33.02
C SER A 204 -4.32 4.79 -32.49
N ALA A 205 -4.37 3.79 -33.38
CA ALA A 205 -4.25 2.36 -33.02
C ALA A 205 -2.97 2.03 -32.22
N ARG A 206 -1.97 2.92 -32.22
CA ARG A 206 -0.76 2.81 -31.39
C ARG A 206 -0.95 3.18 -29.90
N GLY A 207 -2.10 3.75 -29.53
CA GLY A 207 -2.42 4.11 -28.14
C GLY A 207 -3.30 3.08 -27.41
N PHE A 208 -3.69 1.99 -28.08
CA PHE A 208 -4.52 0.89 -27.54
C PHE A 208 -3.75 -0.43 -27.37
N LEU A 209 -2.45 -0.45 -27.68
CA LEU A 209 -1.50 -1.53 -27.44
C LEU A 209 -0.48 -1.09 -26.39
#